data_AF-A0A2V9NB74-F1
#
_entry.id   AF-A0A2V9NB74-F1
#
_cell.length_a   1.000
_cell.length_b   1.000
_cell.length_c   1.000
_cell.angle_alpha   90.00
_cell.angle_beta   90.00
_cell.angle_gamma   90.00
#
_symmetry.space_group_name_H-M   'P 1'
#
loop_
_entity.id
_entity.type
_entity.pdbx_description
1 polymer ?
#
loop_
_entity_poly.entity_id
_entity_poly.type
_entity_poly.pdbx_seq_one_letter_code
_entity_poly.pdbx_strand_id
1 'polypeptide(L)'
;MYRYSRADLLRILRVTARQLAAWEKAELVAAAESYSFFDLLQVKKIRDLCARKVRPAVIRQSLEAMQKQVAGMENPLLEAGAFTTGHRIAFRHQGKVVEPIAGQFMFDFNAQERVVTSTPISSKPEGPERADVAELFARGIALEEDAANQLQAIAAYQRVLELDPQHAAAHINLGTLYYNRQEYSLAEKHYRQAIEVDSRYALAYFDLGNVLDETGRVNEAIQTYATALQLAPTYADAHYNLALAYEKMKEPRKALKHWRAYTRLDTTGPWAVHARNQIKRILQSDGLKLVWGASNS
;
A
#
# COMPACT_ATOMS: atom_id res chain seq x y z
N MET A 1 -5.31 -26.42 4.38
CA MET A 1 -4.20 -25.62 3.79
C MET A 1 -4.27 -25.77 2.28
N TYR A 2 -4.65 -24.72 1.54
CA TYR A 2 -4.65 -24.80 0.08
C TYR A 2 -3.22 -24.94 -0.41
N ARG A 3 -2.98 -25.95 -1.24
CA ARG A 3 -1.69 -26.26 -1.84
C ARG A 3 -1.82 -26.00 -3.33
N TYR A 4 -1.01 -25.11 -3.87
CA TYR A 4 -1.02 -24.76 -5.29
C TYR A 4 -0.16 -25.76 -6.06
N SER A 5 -0.69 -26.29 -7.15
CA SER A 5 0.14 -27.09 -8.04
C SER A 5 1.18 -26.21 -8.73
N ARG A 6 2.24 -26.84 -9.27
CA ARG A 6 3.18 -26.13 -10.15
C ARG A 6 2.47 -25.44 -11.31
N ALA A 7 1.44 -26.08 -11.88
CA ALA A 7 0.65 -25.50 -12.96
C ALA A 7 -0.11 -24.24 -12.52
N ASP A 8 -0.66 -24.24 -11.30
CA ASP A 8 -1.32 -23.07 -10.71
C ASP A 8 -0.35 -21.92 -10.51
N LEU A 9 0.84 -22.17 -9.96
CA LEU A 9 1.87 -21.15 -9.77
C LEU A 9 2.23 -20.47 -11.10
N LEU A 10 2.50 -21.27 -12.15
CA LEU A 10 2.86 -20.73 -13.47
C LEU A 10 1.73 -19.89 -14.07
N ARG A 11 0.49 -20.37 -13.95
CA ARG A 11 -0.72 -19.69 -14.47
C ARG A 11 -1.01 -18.40 -13.70
N ILE A 12 -1.09 -18.45 -12.38
CA ILE A 12 -1.45 -17.32 -11.49
C ILE A 12 -0.40 -16.22 -11.61
N LEU A 13 0.89 -16.58 -11.55
CA LEU A 13 1.97 -15.60 -11.55
C LEU A 13 2.43 -15.22 -12.96
N ARG A 14 1.86 -15.81 -14.01
CA ARG A 14 2.26 -15.60 -15.41
C ARG A 14 3.77 -15.79 -15.61
N VAL A 15 4.31 -16.83 -14.99
CA VAL A 15 5.73 -17.21 -15.06
C VAL A 15 5.85 -18.43 -15.96
N THR A 16 6.90 -18.48 -16.79
CA THR A 16 7.17 -19.65 -17.64
C THR A 16 7.84 -20.77 -16.84
N ALA A 17 7.61 -22.04 -17.21
CA ALA A 17 8.27 -23.19 -16.58
C ALA A 17 9.80 -23.06 -16.59
N ARG A 18 10.36 -22.43 -17.64
CA ARG A 18 11.79 -22.15 -17.76
C ARG A 18 12.29 -21.14 -16.75
N GLN A 19 11.53 -20.07 -16.50
CA GLN A 19 11.87 -19.07 -15.48
C GLN A 19 11.84 -19.67 -14.09
N LEU A 20 10.79 -20.43 -13.75
CA LEU A 20 10.69 -21.10 -12.46
C LEU A 20 11.85 -22.08 -12.25
N ALA A 21 12.15 -22.93 -13.24
CA ALA A 21 13.28 -23.86 -13.17
C ALA A 21 14.63 -23.15 -12.99
N ALA A 22 14.81 -21.98 -13.62
CA ALA A 22 16.02 -21.18 -13.44
C ALA A 22 16.12 -20.60 -12.01
N TRP A 23 15.00 -20.22 -11.39
CA TRP A 23 14.96 -19.73 -10.01
C TRP A 23 15.14 -20.84 -8.97
N GLU A 24 14.62 -22.04 -9.24
CA GLU A 24 14.87 -23.23 -8.44
C GLU A 24 16.35 -23.62 -8.47
N LYS A 25 16.96 -23.64 -9.67
CA LYS A 25 18.40 -23.89 -9.82
C LYS A 25 19.26 -22.82 -9.13
N ALA A 26 18.76 -21.60 -9.03
CA ALA A 26 19.43 -20.51 -8.31
C ALA A 26 19.13 -20.50 -6.81
N GLU A 27 18.45 -21.54 -6.29
CA GLU A 27 18.05 -21.68 -4.88
C GLU A 27 17.21 -20.50 -4.34
N LEU A 28 16.50 -19.81 -5.24
CA LEU A 28 15.60 -18.71 -4.86
C LEU A 28 14.21 -19.21 -4.48
N VAL A 29 13.85 -20.41 -4.95
CA VAL A 29 12.57 -21.07 -4.73
C VAL A 29 12.87 -22.56 -4.54
N ALA A 30 12.27 -23.19 -3.53
CA ALA A 30 12.42 -24.64 -3.36
C ALA A 30 11.62 -25.38 -4.43
N ALA A 31 12.23 -26.38 -5.07
CA ALA A 31 11.50 -27.27 -5.96
C ALA A 31 10.56 -28.16 -5.13
N ALA A 32 9.26 -28.00 -5.34
CA ALA A 32 8.23 -28.74 -4.61
C ALA A 32 7.12 -29.24 -5.54
N GLU A 33 6.48 -30.34 -5.15
CA GLU A 33 5.28 -30.88 -5.82
C GLU A 33 4.06 -29.98 -5.61
N SER A 34 4.04 -29.25 -4.49
CA SER A 34 3.01 -28.27 -4.18
C SER A 34 3.58 -27.06 -3.43
N TYR A 35 2.99 -25.91 -3.68
CA TYR A 35 3.44 -24.61 -3.16
C TYR A 35 2.42 -24.07 -2.16
N SER A 36 2.91 -23.45 -1.10
CA SER A 36 2.11 -22.63 -0.19
C SER A 36 1.85 -21.26 -0.79
N PHE A 37 0.97 -20.49 -0.16
CA PHE A 37 0.74 -19.09 -0.53
C PHE A 37 2.02 -18.23 -0.39
N PHE A 38 2.83 -18.47 0.66
CA PHE A 38 4.08 -17.74 0.87
C PHE A 38 5.09 -18.01 -0.25
N ASP A 39 5.11 -19.24 -0.77
CA ASP A 39 5.93 -19.58 -1.94
C ASP A 39 5.49 -18.79 -3.17
N LEU A 40 4.18 -18.64 -3.39
CA LEU A 40 3.64 -17.81 -4.48
C LEU A 40 4.04 -16.34 -4.32
N LEU A 41 3.98 -15.79 -3.10
CA LEU A 41 4.38 -14.41 -2.84
C LEU A 41 5.89 -14.20 -3.05
N GLN A 42 6.71 -15.15 -2.63
CA GLN A 42 8.15 -15.16 -2.87
C GLN A 42 8.46 -15.19 -4.38
N VAL A 43 7.81 -16.09 -5.12
CA VAL A 43 7.97 -16.21 -6.58
C VAL A 43 7.49 -14.93 -7.30
N LYS A 44 6.40 -14.31 -6.84
CA LYS A 44 5.92 -13.01 -7.35
C LYS A 44 6.99 -11.92 -7.16
N LYS A 45 7.60 -11.81 -5.98
CA LYS A 45 8.67 -10.83 -5.72
C LYS A 45 9.91 -11.09 -6.58
N ILE A 46 10.33 -12.35 -6.74
CA ILE A 46 11.45 -12.72 -7.62
C ILE A 46 11.14 -12.34 -9.08
N ARG A 47 9.93 -12.64 -9.56
CA ARG A 47 9.47 -12.26 -10.90
C ARG A 47 9.56 -10.75 -11.11
N ASP A 48 9.06 -9.97 -10.16
CA ASP A 48 9.03 -8.51 -10.27
C ASP A 48 10.44 -7.90 -10.24
N LEU A 49 11.36 -8.45 -9.44
CA LEU A 49 12.79 -8.08 -9.45
C LEU A 49 13.46 -8.44 -10.79
N CYS A 50 13.19 -9.63 -11.32
CA CYS A 50 13.72 -10.05 -12.61
C CYS A 50 13.20 -9.18 -13.76
N ALA A 51 11.92 -8.76 -13.72
CA ALA A 51 11.33 -7.83 -14.68
C ALA A 51 12.04 -6.47 -14.69
N ARG A 52 12.63 -6.06 -13.56
CA ARG A 52 13.50 -4.89 -13.42
C ARG A 52 14.97 -5.16 -13.76
N LYS A 53 15.25 -6.24 -14.49
CA LYS A 53 16.58 -6.66 -14.96
C LYS A 53 17.57 -7.05 -13.84
N VAL A 54 17.09 -7.35 -12.64
CA VAL A 54 17.93 -7.92 -11.57
C VAL A 54 18.17 -9.39 -11.86
N ARG A 55 19.44 -9.82 -11.88
CA ARG A 55 19.80 -11.21 -12.18
C ARG A 55 19.51 -12.12 -10.98
N PRO A 56 19.01 -13.36 -11.18
CA PRO A 56 18.73 -14.31 -10.09
C PRO A 56 19.92 -14.53 -9.13
N ALA A 57 21.14 -14.61 -9.64
CA ALA A 57 22.34 -14.75 -8.81
C ALA A 57 22.55 -13.56 -7.86
N VAL A 58 22.23 -12.34 -8.30
CA VAL A 58 22.30 -11.13 -7.47
C VAL A 58 21.21 -11.16 -6.40
N ILE A 59 20.02 -11.65 -6.74
CA ILE A 59 18.94 -11.87 -5.75
C ILE A 59 19.43 -12.83 -4.67
N ARG A 60 19.96 -13.99 -5.05
CA ARG A 60 20.40 -15.03 -4.11
C ARG A 60 21.48 -14.51 -3.17
N GLN A 61 22.52 -13.90 -3.73
CA GLN A 61 23.63 -13.33 -2.96
C GLN A 61 23.15 -12.25 -1.98
N SER A 62 22.16 -11.44 -2.39
CA SER A 62 21.62 -10.39 -1.53
C SER A 62 20.78 -10.97 -0.37
N LEU A 63 20.05 -12.06 -0.59
CA LEU A 63 19.28 -12.74 0.45
C LEU A 63 20.19 -13.41 1.48
N GLU A 64 21.22 -14.14 1.02
CA GLU A 64 22.20 -14.76 1.91
C GLU A 64 22.93 -13.73 2.77
N ALA A 65 23.29 -12.58 2.18
CA ALA A 65 23.94 -11.51 2.92
C ALA A 65 23.01 -10.91 3.99
N MET A 66 21.73 -10.73 3.69
CA MET A 66 20.74 -10.28 4.69
C MET A 66 20.56 -11.28 5.83
N GLN A 67 20.42 -12.57 5.53
CA GLN A 67 20.30 -13.64 6.54
C GLN A 67 21.53 -13.72 7.46
N LYS A 68 22.73 -13.42 6.93
CA LYS A 68 23.97 -13.37 7.72
C LYS A 68 24.11 -12.11 8.57
N GLN A 69 23.62 -10.98 8.07
CA GLN A 69 23.77 -9.67 8.73
C GLN A 69 22.68 -9.39 9.77
N VAL A 70 21.53 -10.03 9.66
CA VAL A 70 20.38 -9.83 10.55
C VAL A 70 20.02 -11.15 11.24
N ALA A 71 20.36 -11.27 12.53
CA ALA A 71 20.07 -12.45 13.32
C ALA A 71 18.56 -12.73 13.39
N GLY A 72 18.15 -13.96 13.10
CA GLY A 72 16.74 -14.39 13.08
C GLY A 72 15.99 -14.09 11.78
N MET A 73 16.65 -13.55 10.75
CA MET A 73 16.03 -13.31 9.45
C MET A 73 16.01 -14.58 8.60
N GLU A 74 14.82 -15.10 8.28
CA GLU A 74 14.66 -16.37 7.56
C GLU A 74 14.35 -16.18 6.07
N ASN A 75 13.47 -15.24 5.73
CA ASN A 75 13.08 -14.92 4.35
C ASN A 75 13.07 -13.40 4.10
N PRO A 76 14.22 -12.80 3.73
CA PRO A 76 14.33 -11.35 3.54
C PRO A 76 13.40 -10.78 2.46
N LEU A 77 12.94 -11.59 1.50
CA LEU A 77 11.96 -11.11 0.51
C LEU A 77 10.61 -10.86 1.15
N LEU A 78 10.23 -11.61 2.18
CA LEU A 78 8.94 -11.47 2.87
C LEU A 78 9.07 -10.56 4.10
N GLU A 79 10.22 -10.58 4.77
CA GLU A 79 10.48 -9.90 6.05
C GLU A 79 11.12 -8.51 5.91
N ALA A 80 11.64 -8.16 4.73
CA ALA A 80 12.21 -6.85 4.45
C ALA A 80 11.67 -6.28 3.13
N GLY A 81 11.46 -4.96 3.09
CA GLY A 81 11.04 -4.27 1.88
C GLY A 81 12.19 -4.27 0.87
N ALA A 82 12.17 -5.20 -0.09
CA ALA A 82 13.18 -5.29 -1.14
C ALA A 82 12.88 -4.30 -2.27
N PHE A 83 13.85 -3.47 -2.63
CA PHE A 83 13.74 -2.53 -3.75
C PHE A 83 15.02 -2.47 -4.56
N THR A 84 14.91 -1.98 -5.79
CA THR A 84 15.99 -1.98 -6.77
C THR A 84 16.67 -0.61 -6.83
N THR A 85 18.00 -0.58 -6.72
CA THR A 85 18.81 0.63 -6.95
C THR A 85 19.73 0.35 -8.14
N GLY A 86 19.28 0.68 -9.35
CA GLY A 86 19.99 0.28 -10.58
C GLY A 86 19.98 -1.25 -10.78
N HIS A 87 21.16 -1.88 -10.78
CA HIS A 87 21.31 -3.35 -10.97
C HIS A 87 21.44 -4.11 -9.63
N ARG A 88 21.35 -3.40 -8.50
CA ARG A 88 21.53 -3.93 -7.14
C ARG A 88 20.20 -3.98 -6.38
N ILE A 89 20.16 -4.81 -5.36
CA ILE A 89 19.02 -4.95 -4.45
C ILE A 89 19.39 -4.33 -3.12
N ALA A 90 18.52 -3.45 -2.62
CA ALA A 90 18.58 -2.93 -1.28
C ALA A 90 17.39 -3.44 -0.48
N PHE A 91 17.60 -3.66 0.82
CA PHE A 91 16.55 -4.10 1.73
C PHE A 91 16.34 -3.02 2.79
N ARG A 92 15.07 -2.71 3.04
CA ARG A 92 14.66 -1.87 4.17
C ARG A 92 14.27 -2.77 5.33
N HIS A 93 15.03 -2.71 6.43
CA HIS A 93 14.75 -3.43 7.67
C HIS A 93 14.93 -2.48 8.86
N GLN A 94 13.93 -2.38 9.74
CA GLN A 94 13.90 -1.46 10.88
C GLN A 94 14.25 0.00 10.52
N GLY A 95 13.78 0.47 9.36
CA GLY A 95 14.01 1.85 8.88
C GLY A 95 15.40 2.12 8.29
N LYS A 96 16.33 1.15 8.32
CA LYS A 96 17.65 1.25 7.69
C LYS A 96 17.61 0.60 6.30
N VAL A 97 18.23 1.28 5.33
CA VAL A 97 18.47 0.73 4.00
C VAL A 97 19.86 0.12 3.96
N VAL A 98 19.93 -1.16 3.65
CA VAL A 98 21.20 -1.89 3.53
C VAL A 98 21.35 -2.39 2.10
N GLU A 99 22.51 -2.13 1.50
CA GLU A 99 22.96 -2.92 0.34
C GLU A 99 23.64 -4.19 0.88
N PRO A 100 23.02 -5.38 0.76
CA PRO A 100 23.46 -6.54 1.52
C PRO A 100 24.83 -7.03 1.10
N ILE A 101 25.11 -7.00 -0.22
CA ILE A 101 26.34 -7.54 -0.80
C ILE A 101 27.57 -6.74 -0.33
N ALA A 102 27.47 -5.42 -0.24
CA ALA A 102 28.55 -4.58 0.26
C ALA A 102 28.54 -4.45 1.80
N GLY A 103 27.46 -4.85 2.48
CA GLY A 103 27.26 -4.60 3.91
C GLY A 103 27.23 -3.11 4.26
N GLN A 104 26.98 -2.26 3.26
CA GLN A 104 27.00 -0.82 3.40
C GLN A 104 25.59 -0.34 3.75
N PHE A 105 25.52 0.42 4.85
CA PHE A 105 24.36 1.27 5.10
C PHE A 105 24.31 2.32 4.00
N MET A 106 23.23 2.31 3.21
CA MET A 106 23.05 3.35 2.22
C MET A 106 22.38 4.55 2.88
N PHE A 107 23.00 5.71 2.72
CA PHE A 107 22.32 6.97 2.99
C PHE A 107 21.32 7.23 1.88
N ASP A 108 20.05 7.35 2.27
CA ASP A 108 18.94 7.59 1.36
C ASP A 108 18.89 9.08 1.00
N PHE A 109 19.65 9.49 -0.04
CA PHE A 109 19.64 10.86 -0.56
C PHE A 109 18.56 11.10 -1.62
N ASN A 110 17.80 10.07 -1.98
CA ASN A 110 16.54 10.25 -2.69
C ASN A 110 15.45 10.50 -1.65
N ALA A 111 15.21 11.78 -1.35
CA ALA A 111 14.09 12.21 -0.54
C ALA A 111 12.76 11.97 -1.28
N GLN A 112 12.37 10.72 -1.43
CA GLN A 112 11.07 10.26 -1.93
C GLN A 112 10.87 8.81 -1.51
N GLU A 113 10.84 8.53 -0.22
CA GLU A 113 9.98 7.50 0.36
C GLU A 113 10.04 7.52 1.88
N ARG A 114 8.88 7.27 2.47
CA ARG A 114 8.58 7.60 3.86
C ARG A 114 8.98 6.46 4.74
N VAL A 115 9.86 6.75 5.69
CA VAL A 115 10.01 5.94 6.88
C VAL A 115 8.71 6.07 7.66
N VAL A 116 7.79 5.13 7.45
CA VAL A 116 6.81 4.77 8.48
C VAL A 116 7.63 4.09 9.56
N THR A 117 8.16 4.88 10.49
CA THR A 117 8.62 4.37 11.77
C THR A 117 7.39 3.83 12.48
N SER A 118 7.24 2.51 12.53
CA SER A 118 6.50 1.91 13.63
C SER A 118 7.28 2.20 14.91
N THR A 119 6.56 2.80 15.85
CA THR A 119 6.91 3.00 17.26
C THR A 119 7.30 1.64 17.89
N PRO A 120 8.05 1.63 19.00
CA PRO A 120 8.83 0.49 19.45
C PRO A 120 7.93 -0.71 19.80
N ILE A 121 8.41 -1.89 19.41
CA ILE A 121 7.84 -3.19 19.78
C ILE A 121 7.82 -3.26 21.31
N SER A 122 6.63 -3.21 21.89
CA SER A 122 6.40 -3.74 23.23
C SER A 122 6.70 -5.24 23.19
N SER A 123 7.77 -5.63 23.87
CA SER A 123 8.22 -7.02 23.97
C SER A 123 7.20 -7.85 24.75
N LYS A 124 6.29 -8.51 24.02
CA LYS A 124 5.60 -9.70 24.49
C LYS A 124 6.18 -10.94 23.78
N PRO A 125 6.28 -12.09 24.46
CA PRO A 125 6.97 -13.26 23.93
C PRO A 125 6.27 -13.79 22.69
N GLU A 126 7.05 -14.28 21.73
CA GLU A 126 6.56 -14.94 20.51
C GLU A 126 5.94 -16.29 20.88
N GLY A 127 4.63 -16.44 20.65
CA GLY A 127 3.87 -17.65 20.92
C GLY A 127 2.99 -18.06 19.73
N PRO A 128 2.43 -19.29 19.75
CA PRO A 128 1.65 -19.87 18.64
C PRO A 128 0.44 -19.03 18.23
N GLU A 129 -0.12 -18.22 19.13
CA GLU A 129 -1.26 -17.32 18.87
C GLU A 129 -0.92 -16.20 17.85
N ARG A 130 0.31 -15.67 17.82
CA ARG A 130 0.72 -14.67 16.82
C ARG A 130 0.84 -15.27 15.42
N ALA A 131 1.26 -16.54 15.32
CA ALA A 131 1.32 -17.25 14.05
C ALA A 131 -0.10 -17.46 13.48
N ASP A 132 -1.08 -17.74 14.34
CA ASP A 132 -2.49 -17.87 13.96
C ASP A 132 -3.07 -16.53 13.44
N VAL A 133 -2.77 -15.40 14.10
CA VAL A 133 -3.20 -14.06 13.64
C VAL A 133 -2.66 -13.73 12.24
N ALA A 134 -1.37 -13.97 12.00
CA ALA A 134 -0.75 -13.70 10.70
C ALA A 134 -1.34 -14.58 9.59
N GLU A 135 -1.60 -15.86 9.87
CA GLU A 135 -2.23 -16.79 8.92
C GLU A 135 -3.68 -16.38 8.62
N LEU A 136 -4.46 -16.04 9.64
CA LEU A 136 -5.84 -15.58 9.49
C LEU A 136 -5.94 -14.26 8.70
N PHE A 137 -5.03 -13.32 8.94
CA PHE A 137 -4.97 -12.07 8.19
C PHE A 137 -4.60 -12.30 6.72
N ALA A 138 -3.61 -13.16 6.44
CA ALA A 138 -3.25 -13.53 5.08
C ALA A 138 -4.40 -14.26 4.35
N ARG A 139 -5.15 -15.11 5.06
CA ARG A 139 -6.36 -15.74 4.54
C ARG A 139 -7.43 -14.71 4.20
N GLY A 140 -7.64 -13.71 5.06
CA GLY A 140 -8.56 -12.59 4.81
C GLY A 140 -8.25 -11.90 3.48
N ILE A 141 -6.99 -11.54 3.25
CA ILE A 141 -6.53 -10.91 2.00
C ILE A 141 -6.80 -11.80 0.79
N ALA A 142 -6.49 -13.10 0.88
CA ALA A 142 -6.71 -14.03 -0.23
C ALA A 142 -8.20 -14.16 -0.60
N LEU A 143 -9.10 -14.06 0.38
CA LEU A 143 -10.55 -14.11 0.17
C LEU A 143 -11.08 -12.84 -0.52
N GLU A 144 -10.38 -11.71 -0.47
CA GLU A 144 -10.76 -10.49 -1.17
C GLU A 144 -10.56 -10.56 -2.69
N GLU A 145 -9.77 -11.52 -3.20
CA GLU A 145 -9.55 -11.67 -4.64
C GLU A 145 -10.83 -12.01 -5.42
N ASP A 146 -11.82 -12.61 -4.75
CA ASP A 146 -13.12 -12.97 -5.31
C ASP A 146 -14.25 -12.32 -4.53
N ALA A 147 -15.07 -11.54 -5.22
CA ALA A 147 -16.24 -10.89 -4.64
C ALA A 147 -17.23 -11.88 -4.02
N ALA A 148 -17.27 -13.14 -4.49
CA ALA A 148 -18.12 -14.18 -3.89
C ALA A 148 -17.72 -14.54 -2.45
N ASN A 149 -16.47 -14.30 -2.07
CA ASN A 149 -15.93 -14.69 -0.76
C ASN A 149 -15.93 -13.53 0.25
N GLN A 150 -16.58 -12.42 -0.06
CA GLN A 150 -16.58 -11.21 0.77
C GLN A 150 -17.01 -11.47 2.22
N LEU A 151 -18.03 -12.31 2.45
CA LEU A 151 -18.49 -12.68 3.81
C LEU A 151 -17.43 -13.48 4.58
N GLN A 152 -16.67 -14.33 3.89
CA GLN A 152 -15.60 -15.12 4.49
C GLN A 152 -14.39 -14.23 4.83
N ALA A 153 -14.08 -13.24 3.98
CA ALA A 153 -13.04 -12.25 4.27
C ALA A 153 -13.39 -11.43 5.53
N ILE A 154 -14.64 -10.97 5.64
CA ILE A 154 -15.15 -10.30 6.85
C ILE A 154 -14.96 -11.17 8.09
N ALA A 155 -15.39 -12.44 8.04
CA ALA A 155 -15.25 -13.36 9.16
C ALA A 155 -13.77 -13.60 9.54
N ALA A 156 -12.87 -13.69 8.56
CA ALA A 156 -11.44 -13.84 8.81
C ALA A 156 -10.85 -12.63 9.54
N TYR A 157 -11.17 -11.40 9.11
CA TYR A 157 -10.68 -10.20 9.79
C TYR A 157 -11.33 -9.97 11.16
N GLN A 158 -12.61 -10.32 11.33
CA GLN A 158 -13.24 -10.31 12.65
C GLN A 158 -12.49 -11.25 13.60
N ARG A 159 -12.14 -12.46 13.13
CA ARG A 159 -11.35 -13.40 13.93
C ARG A 159 -9.95 -12.88 14.25
N VAL A 160 -9.29 -12.20 13.30
CA VAL A 160 -8.02 -11.49 13.57
C VAL A 160 -8.19 -10.49 14.70
N LEU A 161 -9.24 -9.67 14.67
CA LEU A 161 -9.49 -8.62 15.67
C LEU A 161 -9.98 -9.15 17.02
N GLU A 162 -10.55 -10.35 17.07
CA GLU A 162 -10.83 -11.07 18.33
C GLU A 162 -9.54 -11.49 19.03
N LEU A 163 -8.53 -11.93 18.26
CA LEU A 163 -7.24 -12.38 18.79
C LEU A 163 -6.26 -11.22 19.03
N ASP A 164 -6.28 -10.22 18.15
CA ASP A 164 -5.47 -9.02 18.22
C ASP A 164 -6.31 -7.76 17.90
N PRO A 165 -6.96 -7.17 18.91
CA PRO A 165 -7.73 -5.94 18.75
C PRO A 165 -6.88 -4.73 18.32
N GLN A 166 -5.55 -4.80 18.40
CA GLN A 166 -4.64 -3.72 17.99
C GLN A 166 -4.09 -3.93 16.57
N HIS A 167 -4.73 -4.76 15.75
CA HIS A 167 -4.30 -5.01 14.38
C HIS A 167 -4.88 -3.95 13.40
N ALA A 168 -4.23 -2.79 13.30
CA ALA A 168 -4.71 -1.66 12.49
C ALA A 168 -5.05 -2.02 11.02
N ALA A 169 -4.25 -2.85 10.36
CA ALA A 169 -4.51 -3.25 8.97
C ALA A 169 -5.75 -4.15 8.81
N ALA A 170 -6.15 -4.89 9.86
CA ALA A 170 -7.35 -5.71 9.83
C ALA A 170 -8.59 -4.83 9.99
N HIS A 171 -8.51 -3.80 10.83
CA HIS A 171 -9.52 -2.73 10.87
C HIS A 171 -9.66 -2.02 9.51
N ILE A 172 -8.56 -1.70 8.82
CA ILE A 172 -8.63 -1.08 7.49
C ILE A 172 -9.36 -1.98 6.50
N ASN A 173 -8.87 -3.22 6.31
CA ASN A 173 -9.44 -4.11 5.30
C ASN A 173 -10.90 -4.45 5.60
N LEU A 174 -11.25 -4.65 6.88
CA LEU A 174 -12.63 -4.84 7.30
C LEU A 174 -13.49 -3.60 7.02
N GLY A 175 -12.97 -2.40 7.29
CA GLY A 175 -13.61 -1.14 6.94
C GLY A 175 -13.86 -1.00 5.44
N THR A 176 -12.90 -1.39 4.59
CA THR A 176 -13.04 -1.39 3.13
C THR A 176 -14.11 -2.35 2.65
N LEU A 177 -14.20 -3.54 3.25
CA LEU A 177 -15.25 -4.50 2.92
C LEU A 177 -16.65 -3.98 3.27
N TYR A 178 -16.80 -3.30 4.42
CA TYR A 178 -18.06 -2.65 4.78
C TYR A 178 -18.37 -1.44 3.89
N TYR A 179 -17.36 -0.65 3.52
CA TYR A 179 -17.52 0.47 2.58
C TYR A 179 -18.06 -0.01 1.23
N ASN A 180 -17.49 -1.08 0.68
CA ASN A 180 -17.93 -1.66 -0.60
C ASN A 180 -19.36 -2.20 -0.54
N ARG A 181 -19.85 -2.54 0.66
CA ARG A 181 -21.25 -2.94 0.91
C ARG A 181 -22.17 -1.76 1.23
N GLN A 182 -21.65 -0.54 1.19
CA GLN A 182 -22.34 0.69 1.58
C GLN A 182 -22.78 0.71 3.06
N GLU A 183 -22.17 -0.13 3.89
CA GLU A 183 -22.37 -0.18 5.34
C GLU A 183 -21.48 0.87 6.03
N TYR A 184 -21.69 2.15 5.67
CA TYR A 184 -20.78 3.25 5.99
C TYR A 184 -20.55 3.47 7.48
N SER A 185 -21.54 3.21 8.33
CA SER A 185 -21.39 3.31 9.80
C SER A 185 -20.35 2.31 10.34
N LEU A 186 -20.35 1.07 9.83
CA LEU A 186 -19.36 0.06 10.22
C LEU A 186 -17.98 0.36 9.63
N ALA A 187 -17.93 0.85 8.39
CA ALA A 187 -16.69 1.31 7.77
C ALA A 187 -16.02 2.43 8.59
N GLU A 188 -16.79 3.48 8.94
CA GLU A 188 -16.28 4.59 9.78
C GLU A 188 -15.77 4.08 11.13
N LYS A 189 -16.53 3.21 11.80
CA LYS A 189 -16.11 2.63 13.09
C LYS A 189 -14.74 1.96 12.97
N HIS A 190 -14.54 1.14 11.95
CA HIS A 190 -13.29 0.42 11.78
C HIS A 190 -12.12 1.32 11.35
N TYR A 191 -12.33 2.29 10.47
CA TYR A 191 -11.28 3.24 10.13
C TYR A 191 -10.87 4.12 11.32
N ARG A 192 -11.81 4.52 12.19
CA ARG A 192 -11.47 5.23 13.44
C ARG A 192 -10.68 4.36 14.40
N GLN A 193 -11.02 3.07 14.55
CA GLN A 193 -10.22 2.15 15.34
C GLN A 193 -8.82 1.95 14.76
N ALA A 194 -8.66 1.86 13.44
CA ALA A 194 -7.34 1.82 12.81
C ALA A 194 -6.50 3.07 13.14
N ILE A 195 -7.12 4.25 13.19
CA ILE A 195 -6.47 5.52 13.58
C ILE A 195 -6.12 5.56 15.07
N GLU A 196 -6.99 5.03 15.94
CA GLU A 196 -6.71 4.94 17.38
C GLU A 196 -5.52 4.03 17.66
N VAL A 197 -5.41 2.92 16.92
CA VAL A 197 -4.30 1.97 17.01
C VAL A 197 -3.02 2.55 16.40
N ASP A 198 -3.08 3.11 15.20
CA ASP A 198 -1.96 3.76 14.53
C ASP A 198 -2.36 5.11 13.93
N SER A 199 -2.09 6.16 14.71
CA SER A 199 -2.35 7.56 14.33
C SER A 199 -1.49 8.07 13.17
N ARG A 200 -0.53 7.27 12.68
CA ARG A 200 0.31 7.60 11.53
C ARG A 200 -0.12 6.86 10.26
N TYR A 201 -1.19 6.07 10.31
CA TYR A 201 -1.66 5.29 9.18
C TYR A 201 -2.45 6.16 8.18
N ALA A 202 -1.74 6.76 7.22
CA ALA A 202 -2.33 7.70 6.26
C ALA A 202 -3.53 7.12 5.46
N LEU A 203 -3.50 5.82 5.14
CA LEU A 203 -4.60 5.13 4.46
C LEU A 203 -5.91 5.18 5.28
N ALA A 204 -5.82 5.01 6.60
CA ALA A 204 -6.98 5.05 7.49
C ALA A 204 -7.69 6.41 7.47
N TYR A 205 -6.91 7.49 7.44
CA TYR A 205 -7.45 8.85 7.28
C TYR A 205 -8.03 9.05 5.88
N PHE A 206 -7.38 8.54 4.84
CA PHE A 206 -7.92 8.64 3.48
C PHE A 206 -9.26 7.91 3.36
N ASP A 207 -9.35 6.67 3.82
CA ASP A 207 -10.56 5.87 3.70
C ASP A 207 -11.69 6.35 4.63
N LEU A 208 -11.37 6.87 5.82
CA LEU A 208 -12.33 7.60 6.64
C LEU A 208 -12.84 8.84 5.91
N GLY A 209 -11.95 9.59 5.23
CA GLY A 209 -12.34 10.72 4.39
C GLY A 209 -13.33 10.31 3.30
N ASN A 210 -13.14 9.15 2.67
CA ASN A 210 -14.07 8.61 1.66
C ASN A 210 -15.45 8.36 2.26
N VAL A 211 -15.52 7.69 3.43
CA VAL A 211 -16.80 7.46 4.13
C VAL A 211 -17.50 8.78 4.49
N LEU A 212 -16.75 9.75 5.00
CA LEU A 212 -17.29 11.05 5.38
C LEU A 212 -17.83 11.82 4.17
N ASP A 213 -17.17 11.74 3.03
CA ASP A 213 -17.62 12.38 1.80
C ASP A 213 -18.89 11.72 1.24
N GLU A 214 -18.96 10.37 1.22
CA GLU A 214 -20.16 9.61 0.81
C GLU A 214 -21.36 9.88 1.72
N THR A 215 -21.12 10.10 3.01
CA THR A 215 -22.17 10.44 3.99
C THR A 215 -22.49 11.94 4.07
N GLY A 216 -21.93 12.76 3.17
CA GLY A 216 -22.22 14.19 3.08
C GLY A 216 -21.53 15.08 4.12
N ARG A 217 -20.66 14.52 4.96
CA ARG A 217 -19.86 15.23 5.98
C ARG A 217 -18.59 15.82 5.36
N VAL A 218 -18.75 16.60 4.28
CA VAL A 218 -17.66 17.07 3.41
C VAL A 218 -16.58 17.86 4.15
N ASN A 219 -16.95 18.69 5.15
CA ASN A 219 -15.98 19.44 5.94
C ASN A 219 -15.04 18.52 6.75
N GLU A 220 -15.58 17.44 7.33
CA GLU A 220 -14.78 16.47 8.07
C GLU A 220 -13.94 15.61 7.12
N ALA A 221 -14.48 15.28 5.94
CA ALA A 221 -13.71 14.61 4.89
C ALA A 221 -12.48 15.43 4.49
N ILE A 222 -12.64 16.75 4.27
CA ILE A 222 -11.54 17.68 3.97
C ILE A 222 -10.46 17.64 5.04
N GLN A 223 -10.84 17.70 6.32
CA GLN A 223 -9.88 17.64 7.44
C GLN A 223 -9.15 16.30 7.45
N THR A 224 -9.87 15.20 7.24
CA THR A 224 -9.31 13.85 7.29
C THR A 224 -8.37 13.57 6.11
N TYR A 225 -8.74 13.97 4.89
CA TYR A 225 -7.83 13.94 3.74
C TYR A 225 -6.61 14.84 3.92
N ALA A 226 -6.77 16.02 4.53
CA ALA A 226 -5.64 16.90 4.81
C ALA A 226 -4.67 16.26 5.80
N THR A 227 -5.15 15.56 6.84
CA THR A 227 -4.33 14.76 7.75
C THR A 227 -3.64 13.62 7.00
N ALA A 228 -4.36 12.88 6.14
CA ALA A 228 -3.76 11.86 5.29
C ALA A 228 -2.61 12.42 4.44
N LEU A 229 -2.72 13.65 3.93
CA LEU A 229 -1.68 14.34 3.15
C LEU A 229 -0.55 14.95 3.98
N GLN A 230 -0.80 15.36 5.23
CA GLN A 230 0.29 15.69 6.17
C GLN A 230 1.11 14.44 6.45
N LEU A 231 0.41 13.34 6.71
CA LEU A 231 0.97 12.02 6.92
C LEU A 231 1.44 11.36 5.64
N ALA A 232 1.08 11.84 4.44
CA ALA A 232 1.36 11.34 3.08
C ALA A 232 1.28 12.37 1.94
N PRO A 233 2.26 13.32 1.81
CA PRO A 233 2.22 14.36 0.78
C PRO A 233 2.27 13.85 -0.67
N THR A 234 2.76 12.63 -0.89
CA THR A 234 2.83 12.01 -2.22
C THR A 234 1.63 11.09 -2.51
N TYR A 235 0.61 11.08 -1.65
CA TYR A 235 -0.58 10.27 -1.86
C TYR A 235 -1.50 10.94 -2.90
N ALA A 236 -1.37 10.50 -4.14
CA ALA A 236 -2.10 11.07 -5.27
C ALA A 236 -3.62 11.03 -5.07
N ASP A 237 -4.19 9.88 -4.70
CA ASP A 237 -5.65 9.72 -4.54
C ASP A 237 -6.22 10.66 -3.47
N ALA A 238 -5.49 10.89 -2.37
CA ALA A 238 -5.89 11.85 -1.35
C ALA A 238 -5.89 13.30 -1.88
N HIS A 239 -4.95 13.67 -2.76
CA HIS A 239 -5.00 14.96 -3.46
C HIS A 239 -6.19 15.05 -4.43
N TYR A 240 -6.50 13.97 -5.13
CA TYR A 240 -7.65 13.90 -6.04
C TYR A 240 -8.97 14.13 -5.27
N ASN A 241 -9.21 13.34 -4.21
CA ASN A 241 -10.44 13.42 -3.43
C ASN A 241 -10.56 14.72 -2.65
N LEU A 242 -9.46 15.26 -2.12
CA LEU A 242 -9.48 16.57 -1.46
C LEU A 242 -9.80 17.69 -2.46
N ALA A 243 -9.32 17.62 -3.70
CA ALA A 243 -9.68 18.59 -4.72
C ALA A 243 -11.19 18.54 -5.05
N LEU A 244 -11.77 17.35 -5.20
CA LEU A 244 -13.21 17.16 -5.37
C LEU A 244 -14.02 17.71 -4.18
N ALA A 245 -13.59 17.43 -2.96
CA ALA A 245 -14.27 17.93 -1.76
C ALA A 245 -14.27 19.47 -1.71
N TYR A 246 -13.15 20.11 -2.06
CA TYR A 246 -13.11 21.57 -2.18
C TYR A 246 -14.00 22.11 -3.32
N GLU A 247 -14.16 21.39 -4.42
CA GLU A 247 -15.12 21.78 -5.46
C GLU A 247 -16.57 21.70 -4.97
N LYS A 248 -16.94 20.64 -4.22
CA LYS A 248 -18.26 20.52 -3.58
C LYS A 248 -18.53 21.72 -2.65
N MET A 249 -17.50 22.17 -1.93
CA MET A 249 -17.55 23.36 -1.07
C MET A 249 -17.47 24.70 -1.81
N LYS A 250 -17.41 24.68 -3.15
CA LYS A 250 -17.26 25.88 -4.00
C LYS A 250 -16.00 26.69 -3.66
N GLU A 251 -14.91 26.02 -3.30
CA GLU A 251 -13.60 26.61 -3.00
C GLU A 251 -12.56 26.30 -4.11
N PRO A 252 -12.73 26.82 -5.34
CA PRO A 252 -11.97 26.40 -6.51
C PRO A 252 -10.47 26.67 -6.42
N ARG A 253 -10.04 27.71 -5.66
CA ARG A 253 -8.61 28.00 -5.47
C ARG A 253 -7.91 26.93 -4.62
N LYS A 254 -8.58 26.41 -3.59
CA LYS A 254 -8.04 25.30 -2.78
C LYS A 254 -8.05 24.01 -3.59
N ALA A 255 -9.12 23.74 -4.35
CA ALA A 255 -9.16 22.62 -5.29
C ALA A 255 -8.02 22.65 -6.31
N LEU A 256 -7.75 23.81 -6.94
CA LEU A 256 -6.69 23.99 -7.92
C LEU A 256 -5.29 23.59 -7.39
N LYS A 257 -4.99 23.93 -6.13
CA LYS A 257 -3.74 23.53 -5.47
C LYS A 257 -3.56 22.01 -5.50
N HIS A 258 -4.62 21.28 -5.14
CA HIS A 258 -4.60 19.83 -5.04
C HIS A 258 -4.69 19.14 -6.41
N TRP A 259 -5.43 19.71 -7.37
CA TRP A 259 -5.39 19.21 -8.75
C TRP A 259 -4.00 19.28 -9.36
N ARG A 260 -3.29 20.39 -9.17
CA ARG A 260 -1.90 20.52 -9.63
C ARG A 260 -0.98 19.51 -8.95
N ALA A 261 -1.15 19.31 -7.64
CA ALA A 261 -0.39 18.32 -6.90
C ALA A 261 -0.64 16.90 -7.45
N TYR A 262 -1.89 16.52 -7.66
CA TYR A 262 -2.27 15.24 -8.26
C TYR A 262 -1.62 15.04 -9.64
N THR A 263 -1.72 16.01 -10.55
CA THR A 263 -1.14 15.88 -11.91
C THR A 263 0.39 15.80 -11.95
N ARG A 264 1.08 16.19 -10.87
CA ARG A 264 2.53 15.99 -10.75
C ARG A 264 2.88 14.58 -10.28
N LEU A 265 1.98 13.94 -9.55
CA LEU A 265 2.17 12.59 -9.00
C LEU A 265 1.67 11.52 -9.98
N ASP A 266 0.54 11.74 -10.63
CA ASP A 266 -0.01 10.89 -11.70
C ASP A 266 -0.10 11.70 -13.00
N THR A 267 0.69 11.27 -13.99
CA THR A 267 0.83 11.97 -15.27
C THR A 267 0.15 11.26 -16.45
N THR A 268 -0.22 9.98 -16.31
CA THR A 268 -0.61 9.12 -17.45
C THR A 268 -2.00 8.50 -17.35
N GLY A 269 -2.69 8.59 -16.20
CA GLY A 269 -4.01 7.98 -16.02
C GLY A 269 -5.20 8.77 -16.60
N PRO A 270 -6.39 8.14 -16.78
CA PRO A 270 -7.63 8.81 -17.16
C PRO A 270 -8.04 9.89 -16.14
N TRP A 271 -7.76 9.65 -14.86
CA TRP A 271 -7.94 10.60 -13.78
C TRP A 271 -7.02 11.83 -13.91
N ALA A 272 -5.81 11.68 -14.48
CA ALA A 272 -4.92 12.81 -14.79
C ALA A 272 -5.46 13.68 -15.94
N VAL A 273 -6.20 13.10 -16.89
CA VAL A 273 -6.95 13.87 -17.90
C VAL A 273 -8.07 14.67 -17.24
N HIS A 274 -8.85 14.03 -16.37
CA HIS A 274 -9.91 14.72 -15.60
C HIS A 274 -9.35 15.89 -14.79
N ALA A 275 -8.29 15.67 -14.01
CA ALA A 275 -7.66 16.71 -13.21
C ALA A 275 -7.15 17.89 -14.06
N ARG A 276 -6.53 17.63 -15.22
CA ARG A 276 -6.10 18.69 -16.16
C ARG A 276 -7.27 19.49 -16.71
N ASN A 277 -8.38 18.84 -17.02
CA ASN A 277 -9.60 19.52 -17.46
C ASN A 277 -10.17 20.40 -16.35
N GLN A 278 -10.18 19.93 -15.09
CA GLN A 278 -10.61 20.74 -13.95
C GLN A 278 -9.70 21.95 -13.73
N ILE A 279 -8.38 21.79 -13.81
CA ILE A 279 -7.41 22.89 -13.75
C ILE A 279 -7.74 23.95 -14.81
N LYS A 280 -7.94 23.53 -16.07
CA LYS A 280 -8.27 24.43 -17.19
C LYS A 280 -9.58 25.19 -16.91
N ARG A 281 -10.62 24.48 -16.48
CA ARG A 281 -11.94 25.06 -16.17
C ARG A 281 -11.84 26.12 -15.06
N ILE A 282 -11.16 25.79 -13.95
CA ILE A 282 -10.99 26.71 -12.83
C ILE A 282 -10.26 27.98 -13.28
N LEU A 283 -9.13 27.83 -13.99
CA LEU A 283 -8.33 28.98 -14.47
C LEU A 283 -9.10 29.86 -15.46
N GLN A 284 -9.89 29.27 -16.37
CA GLN A 284 -10.75 30.03 -17.29
C GLN A 284 -11.81 30.83 -16.53
N SER A 285 -12.44 30.22 -15.52
CA SER A 285 -13.46 30.90 -14.71
C SER A 285 -12.89 32.06 -13.89
N ASP A 286 -11.67 31.91 -13.36
CA ASP A 286 -10.97 32.98 -12.62
C ASP A 286 -10.53 34.12 -13.55
N GLY A 287 -10.08 33.79 -14.77
CA GLY A 287 -9.75 34.79 -15.81
C GLY A 287 -10.95 35.65 -16.21
N LEU A 288 -12.13 35.06 -16.40
CA LEU A 288 -13.36 35.80 -16.72
C LEU A 288 -13.80 36.76 -15.60
N LYS A 289 -13.54 36.42 -14.32
CA LYS A 289 -13.86 37.29 -13.18
C LYS A 289 -12.93 38.49 -13.05
N LEU A 290 -11.68 38.38 -13.48
CA LEU A 290 -10.68 39.46 -13.37
C LEU A 290 -10.85 40.57 -14.43
N VAL A 291 -11.56 40.30 -15.53
CA VAL A 291 -11.74 41.26 -16.63
C VAL A 291 -12.86 42.29 -16.34
N TRP A 292 -13.78 42.02 -15.41
CA TRP A 292 -14.92 42.89 -15.07
C TRP A 292 -14.61 43.89 -13.94
N GLY A 293 -13.51 44.64 -14.05
CA GLY A 293 -13.06 45.56 -13.00
C GLY A 293 -12.25 46.76 -13.49
N ALA A 294 -12.47 47.23 -14.73
CA ALA A 294 -11.89 48.46 -15.22
C ALA A 294 -12.95 49.39 -15.83
N SER A 295 -13.21 50.46 -15.08
CA SER A 295 -13.49 51.83 -15.56
C SER A 295 -14.85 52.14 -16.19
N ASN A 296 -15.79 52.60 -15.35
CA ASN A 296 -16.66 53.72 -15.72
C ASN A 296 -16.57 54.78 -14.61
N SER A 297 -15.71 55.77 -14.83
CA SER A 297 -15.67 57.06 -14.13
C SER A 297 -15.15 58.08 -15.11
#